data_AF-A0A960B5C0-F1
#
_entry.id   AF-A0A960B5C0-F1
#
_cell.length_a   1.000
_cell.length_b   1.000
_cell.length_c   1.000
_cell.angle_alpha   90.00
_cell.angle_beta   90.00
_cell.angle_gamma   90.00
#
_symmetry.space_group_name_H-M   'P 1'
#
loop_
_entity.id
_entity.type
_entity.pdbx_description
1 polymer ?
#
loop_
_entity_poly.entity_id
_entity_poly.type
_entity_poly.pdbx_seq_one_letter_code
_entity_poly.pdbx_strand_id
1 'polypeptide(L)'
;MTIYPSAIVDGFELGMWVSYDDCGDAWVKAPDGRIAGLIWETGEPAYFKVVAEPDEQRWGTFAVQLPLPMTNDEEAGHYLSSLLPELKARWKVSR
;
A
#
# COMPACT_ATOMS: atom_id res chain seq x y z
N MET A 1 -3.94 19.73 -11.36
CA MET A 1 -3.03 18.91 -10.54
C MET A 1 -3.91 17.96 -9.77
N THR A 2 -3.89 16.68 -10.09
CA THR A 2 -4.69 15.69 -9.36
C THR A 2 -4.01 15.49 -8.02
N ILE A 3 -4.76 15.68 -6.93
CA ILE A 3 -4.29 15.39 -5.57
C ILE A 3 -4.84 14.00 -5.25
N TYR A 4 -3.94 13.05 -5.03
CA TYR A 4 -4.33 11.71 -4.62
C TYR A 4 -4.31 11.59 -3.09
N PRO A 5 -5.14 10.72 -2.52
CA PRO A 5 -5.07 10.40 -1.10
C PRO A 5 -3.68 9.93 -0.66
N SER A 6 -3.34 10.28 0.57
CA SER A 6 -2.08 9.92 1.21
C SER A 6 -2.26 9.75 2.71
N ALA A 7 -1.40 8.96 3.35
CA ALA A 7 -1.45 8.77 4.78
C ALA A 7 -0.10 8.36 5.36
N ILE A 8 0.09 8.63 6.65
CA ILE A 8 1.22 8.12 7.44
C ILE A 8 0.68 7.38 8.65
N VAL A 9 1.07 6.10 8.80
CA VAL A 9 0.69 5.25 9.94
C VAL A 9 1.92 4.48 10.40
N ASP A 10 2.25 4.53 11.69
CA ASP A 10 3.41 3.86 12.30
C ASP A 10 4.75 4.10 11.58
N GLY A 11 4.94 5.29 11.00
CA GLY A 11 6.14 5.65 10.24
C GLY A 11 6.21 5.09 8.83
N PHE A 12 5.17 4.39 8.37
CA PHE A 12 4.98 4.02 6.96
C PHE A 12 4.16 5.10 6.28
N GLU A 13 4.55 5.47 5.06
CA GLU A 13 3.88 6.48 4.25
C GLU A 13 3.25 5.80 3.03
N LEU A 14 1.96 6.05 2.81
CA LEU A 14 1.21 5.64 1.63
C LEU A 14 1.00 6.85 0.73
N GLY A 15 1.27 6.68 -0.56
CA GLY A 15 0.85 7.61 -1.60
C GLY A 15 0.56 6.88 -2.90
N MET A 16 0.11 7.62 -3.92
CA MET A 16 -0.43 7.02 -5.14
C MET A 16 0.26 7.53 -6.39
N TRP A 17 0.42 6.63 -7.37
CA TRP A 17 0.73 7.01 -8.75
C TRP A 17 -0.56 7.29 -9.53
N VAL A 18 -1.59 6.49 -9.29
CA VAL A 18 -2.93 6.64 -9.88
C VAL A 18 -3.99 6.11 -8.93
N SER A 19 -5.14 6.77 -8.91
CA SER A 19 -6.31 6.39 -8.11
C SER A 19 -7.59 6.56 -8.93
N TYR A 20 -8.43 5.55 -8.88
CA TYR A 20 -9.83 5.56 -9.29
C TYR A 20 -10.71 5.40 -8.05
N ASP A 21 -12.03 5.28 -8.23
CA ASP A 21 -12.99 5.17 -7.13
C ASP A 21 -12.80 3.87 -6.32
N ASP A 22 -12.40 2.78 -6.97
CA ASP A 22 -12.33 1.45 -6.38
C ASP A 22 -10.98 0.74 -6.58
N CYS A 23 -10.02 1.34 -7.29
CA CYS A 23 -8.73 0.71 -7.56
C CYS A 23 -7.62 1.71 -7.92
N GLY A 24 -6.37 1.24 -7.94
CA GLY A 24 -5.25 2.02 -8.46
C GLY A 24 -3.88 1.43 -8.14
N ASP A 25 -2.84 2.21 -8.46
CA ASP A 25 -1.46 1.88 -8.15
C ASP A 25 -0.90 2.88 -7.14
N ALA A 26 -0.36 2.34 -6.06
CA ALA A 26 0.16 3.06 -4.92
C ALA A 26 1.54 2.56 -4.51
N TRP A 27 2.22 3.37 -3.70
CA TRP A 27 3.49 3.04 -3.10
C TRP A 27 3.39 3.12 -1.59
N VAL A 28 4.11 2.24 -0.91
CA VAL A 28 4.31 2.31 0.54
C VAL A 28 5.78 2.48 0.83
N LYS A 29 6.14 3.59 1.47
CA LYS A 29 7.51 3.85 1.94
C LYS A 29 7.63 3.41 3.39
N ALA A 30 8.62 2.57 3.66
CA ALA A 30 8.95 2.13 5.01
C ALA A 30 9.80 3.18 5.75
N PRO A 31 9.96 3.07 7.09
CA PRO A 31 10.74 4.03 7.87
C PRO A 31 12.21 4.17 7.46
N ASP A 32 12.78 3.15 6.81
CA ASP A 32 14.14 3.18 6.26
C ASP A 32 14.23 3.84 4.87
N GLY A 33 13.12 4.34 4.35
CA GLY A 33 13.02 5.01 3.05
C GLY A 33 12.83 4.06 1.86
N ARG A 34 12.92 2.74 2.04
CA ARG A 34 12.68 1.78 0.95
C ARG A 34 11.19 1.69 0.62
N ILE A 35 10.86 1.42 -0.64
CA ILE A 35 9.49 1.48 -1.16
C ILE A 35 8.98 0.08 -1.57
N ALA A 36 7.71 -0.20 -1.34
CA ALA A 36 6.98 -1.28 -2.02
C ALA A 36 5.96 -0.71 -2.99
N GLY A 37 5.68 -1.47 -4.04
CA GLY A 37 4.51 -1.23 -4.89
C GLY A 37 3.26 -1.87 -4.31
N LEU A 38 2.12 -1.22 -4.55
CA LEU A 38 0.80 -1.68 -4.13
C LEU A 38 -0.17 -1.52 -5.31
N ILE A 39 -0.75 -2.62 -5.77
CA ILE A 39 -1.92 -2.62 -6.65
C ILE A 39 -3.12 -2.81 -5.72
N TRP A 40 -3.90 -1.75 -5.51
CA TRP A 40 -4.96 -1.75 -4.51
C TRP A 40 -6.34 -1.78 -5.17
N GLU A 41 -7.26 -2.50 -4.55
CA GLU A 41 -8.66 -2.61 -4.96
C GLU A 41 -9.58 -2.56 -3.72
N THR A 42 -10.79 -2.02 -3.87
CA THR A 42 -11.86 -2.07 -2.88
C THR A 42 -12.80 -3.22 -3.22
N GLY A 43 -13.02 -4.15 -2.29
CA GLY A 43 -13.93 -5.26 -2.51
C GLY A 43 -13.77 -6.42 -1.55
N GLU A 44 -14.49 -7.50 -1.86
CA GLU A 44 -14.45 -8.76 -1.13
C GLU A 44 -14.27 -9.94 -2.08
N PRO A 45 -13.61 -11.04 -1.64
CA PRO A 45 -12.98 -11.22 -0.33
C PRO A 45 -11.67 -10.43 -0.21
N ALA A 46 -11.31 -10.01 1.01
CA ALA A 46 -10.02 -9.38 1.25
C ALA A 46 -8.86 -10.34 0.93
N TYR A 47 -7.79 -9.81 0.34
CA TYR A 47 -6.58 -10.59 0.06
C TYR A 47 -5.30 -9.75 0.10
N PHE A 48 -4.17 -10.46 0.23
CA PHE A 48 -2.83 -9.92 0.08
C PHE A 48 -1.99 -10.93 -0.72
N LYS A 49 -1.47 -10.52 -1.89
CA LYS A 49 -0.71 -11.39 -2.80
C LYS A 49 0.60 -10.75 -3.19
N VAL A 50 1.65 -11.55 -3.31
CA VAL A 50 2.93 -11.11 -3.91
C VAL A 50 2.77 -11.11 -5.42
N VAL A 51 3.08 -9.98 -6.04
CA VAL A 51 3.15 -9.82 -7.50
C VAL A 51 4.60 -9.84 -7.95
N ALA A 52 5.47 -9.16 -7.22
CA ALA A 52 6.91 -9.19 -7.42
C ALA A 52 7.62 -9.34 -6.07
N GLU A 53 8.60 -10.24 -6.02
CA GLU A 53 9.49 -10.39 -4.88
C GLU A 53 10.37 -9.14 -4.69
N PRO A 54 10.96 -8.94 -3.50
CA PRO A 54 11.92 -7.86 -3.25
C PRO A 54 13.08 -7.85 -4.26
N ASP A 55 13.49 -6.65 -4.66
CA ASP A 55 14.66 -6.36 -5.49
C ASP A 55 15.51 -5.23 -4.87
N GLU A 56 16.58 -4.81 -5.54
CA GLU A 56 17.49 -3.75 -5.04
C GLU A 56 16.80 -2.39 -4.85
N GLN A 57 15.65 -2.17 -5.49
CA GLN A 57 14.94 -0.89 -5.48
C GLN A 57 13.70 -0.91 -4.58
N ARG A 58 13.07 -2.07 -4.43
CA ARG A 58 11.80 -2.23 -3.73
C ARG A 58 11.78 -3.47 -2.86
N TRP A 59 11.09 -3.37 -1.73
CA TRP A 59 10.85 -4.53 -0.87
C TRP A 59 9.64 -5.39 -1.28
N GLY A 60 9.27 -5.32 -2.56
CA GLY A 60 8.23 -6.11 -3.20
C GLY A 60 7.14 -5.26 -3.87
N THR A 61 6.31 -5.93 -4.65
CA THR A 61 5.05 -5.39 -5.15
C THR A 61 3.92 -6.33 -4.75
N PHE A 62 2.85 -5.78 -4.19
CA PHE A 62 1.73 -6.55 -3.65
C PHE A 62 0.43 -6.15 -4.31
N ALA A 63 -0.40 -7.14 -4.64
CA ALA A 63 -1.80 -6.92 -4.97
C ALA A 63 -2.63 -7.12 -3.71
N VAL A 64 -3.47 -6.14 -3.38
CA VAL A 64 -4.28 -6.13 -2.17
C VAL A 64 -5.72 -5.77 -2.47
N GLN A 65 -6.63 -6.38 -1.75
CA GLN A 65 -8.03 -6.00 -1.73
C GLN A 65 -8.53 -5.96 -0.30
N LEU A 66 -9.25 -4.90 0.06
CA LEU A 66 -9.96 -4.75 1.33
C LEU A 66 -11.38 -4.20 1.06
N PRO A 67 -12.38 -4.44 1.92
CA PRO A 67 -13.70 -3.82 1.79
C PRO A 67 -13.70 -2.32 2.17
N LEU A 68 -12.52 -1.68 2.24
CA LEU A 68 -12.34 -0.29 2.63
C LEU A 68 -12.12 0.57 1.37
N PRO A 69 -12.78 1.73 1.27
CA PRO A 69 -12.47 2.69 0.21
C PRO A 69 -11.07 3.30 0.40
N MET A 70 -10.58 3.99 -0.62
CA MET A 70 -9.31 4.73 -0.57
C MET A 70 -9.40 6.05 -1.35
N THR A 71 -10.44 6.83 -1.11
CA THR A 71 -10.80 8.05 -1.88
C THR A 71 -10.39 9.36 -1.19
N ASN A 72 -9.99 9.30 0.08
CA ASN A 72 -9.48 10.44 0.85
C ASN A 72 -8.39 10.00 1.86
N ASP A 73 -7.71 10.97 2.48
CA ASP A 73 -6.57 10.72 3.37
C ASP A 73 -6.92 9.89 4.61
N GLU A 74 -8.13 10.06 5.16
CA GLU A 74 -8.60 9.27 6.31
C GLU A 74 -8.79 7.81 5.92
N GLU A 75 -9.44 7.56 4.79
CA GLU A 75 -9.62 6.22 4.22
C GLU A 75 -8.28 5.57 3.87
N ALA A 76 -7.34 6.32 3.28
CA ALA A 76 -5.97 5.86 3.04
C ALA A 76 -5.27 5.46 4.34
N GLY A 77 -5.51 6.19 5.44
CA GLY A 77 -4.99 5.84 6.77
C GLY A 77 -5.56 4.52 7.29
N HIS A 78 -6.87 4.32 7.20
CA HIS A 78 -7.51 3.06 7.61
C HIS A 78 -7.07 1.87 6.75
N TYR A 79 -6.94 2.09 5.45
CA TYR A 79 -6.47 1.06 4.52
C TYR A 79 -5.01 0.68 4.82
N LEU A 80 -4.11 1.68 4.96
CA LEU A 80 -2.71 1.43 5.31
C LEU A 80 -2.60 0.68 6.64
N SER A 81 -3.29 1.15 7.69
CA SER A 81 -3.30 0.53 9.01
C SER A 81 -3.68 -0.96 8.95
N SER A 82 -4.68 -1.30 8.13
CA SER A 82 -5.14 -2.68 7.94
C SER A 82 -4.11 -3.57 7.23
N LEU A 83 -3.29 -3.01 6.34
CA LEU A 83 -2.22 -3.74 5.64
C LEU A 83 -0.92 -3.84 6.45
N LEU A 84 -0.69 -2.96 7.43
CA LEU A 84 0.58 -2.87 8.15
C LEU A 84 1.08 -4.20 8.75
N PRO A 85 0.23 -5.10 9.30
CA PRO A 85 0.72 -6.38 9.81
C PRO A 85 1.47 -7.20 8.76
N GLU A 86 0.92 -7.33 7.55
CA GLU A 86 1.52 -8.06 6.43
C GLU A 86 2.70 -7.30 5.83
N LEU A 87 2.55 -5.99 5.59
CA LEU A 87 3.60 -5.14 5.04
C LEU A 87 4.85 -5.13 5.93
N LYS A 88 4.70 -4.99 7.25
CA LYS A 88 5.81 -5.05 8.20
C LYS A 88 6.50 -6.41 8.18
N ALA A 89 5.77 -7.51 8.00
CA ALA A 89 6.36 -8.85 7.90
C ALA A 89 7.22 -8.98 6.63
N ARG A 90 6.75 -8.48 5.49
CA ARG A 90 7.51 -8.52 4.22
C ARG A 90 8.71 -7.59 4.21
N TRP A 91 8.54 -6.36 4.68
CA TRP A 91 9.63 -5.39 4.80
C TRP A 91 10.79 -5.90 5.68
N LYS A 92 10.50 -6.63 6.76
CA LYS A 92 11.54 -7.19 7.64
C LYS A 92 12.41 -8.26 6.98
N VAL A 93 11.86 -8.98 5.99
CA VAL A 93 12.57 -10.08 5.32
C VAL A 93 13.16 -9.69 3.96
N SER A 94 12.70 -8.58 3.37
CA SER A 94 13.36 -7.93 2.24
C SER A 94 14.68 -7.32 2.70
N ARG A 95 15.79 -7.86 2.20
CA ARG A 95 17.14 -7.31 2.46
C ARG A 95 17.43 -6.21 1.46
#